data_AF-A0A496VGD5-F1
#
_entry.id   AF-A0A496VGD5-F1
#
_cell.length_a   1.000
_cell.length_b   1.000
_cell.length_c   1.000
_cell.angle_alpha   90.00
_cell.angle_beta   90.00
_cell.angle_gamma   90.00
#
_symmetry.space_group_name_H-M   'P 1'
#
loop_
_entity.id
_entity.type
_entity.pdbx_description
1 polymer ?
#
loop_
_entity_poly.entity_id
_entity_poly.type
_entity_poly.pdbx_seq_one_letter_code
_entity_poly.pdbx_strand_id
1 'polypeptide(L)'
;MNEKATPPKKVIKWHELFGLNLKDFFFQSNFEVKTEQNMSFQAQYVDVLIISKSEGKPLTQVPDGFEFLKEHNILTYKSINQSLDQWTIVEILGHYVNYRKTVTTNNKLLPQSKFQVFAVCTSYPQKLLGFEKHFGKEIQKIKQGVYKITSPFIGSIIIVT
;
A
#
# COMPACT_ATOMS: atom_id res chain seq x y z
N MET A 1 -36.19 -16.71 -37.98
CA MET A 1 -34.72 -16.60 -37.93
C MET A 1 -34.30 -16.96 -36.52
N ASN A 2 -33.57 -18.07 -36.33
CA ASN A 2 -33.10 -18.51 -35.01
C ASN A 2 -31.76 -17.85 -34.72
N GLU A 3 -31.69 -16.98 -33.73
CA GLU A 3 -30.43 -16.56 -33.11
C GLU A 3 -29.84 -17.77 -32.36
N LYS A 4 -28.76 -18.34 -32.88
CA LYS A 4 -27.95 -19.31 -32.13
C LYS A 4 -27.21 -18.54 -31.04
N ALA A 5 -27.57 -18.80 -29.79
CA ALA A 5 -26.79 -18.35 -28.63
C ALA A 5 -25.34 -18.84 -28.75
N THR A 6 -24.39 -17.91 -28.71
CA THR A 6 -22.96 -18.18 -28.75
C THR A 6 -22.58 -18.99 -27.50
N PRO A 7 -21.87 -20.14 -27.63
CA PRO A 7 -21.50 -20.93 -26.47
C PRO A 7 -20.56 -20.12 -25.56
N PRO A 8 -20.66 -20.28 -24.23
CA PRO A 8 -19.85 -19.52 -23.30
C PRO A 8 -18.36 -19.80 -23.54
N LYS A 9 -17.57 -18.73 -23.68
CA LYS A 9 -16.13 -18.80 -23.92
C LYS A 9 -15.46 -19.43 -22.69
N LYS A 10 -14.98 -20.68 -22.83
CA LYS A 10 -14.27 -21.40 -21.77
C LYS A 10 -12.95 -20.68 -21.48
N VAL A 11 -12.86 -19.98 -20.35
CA VAL A 11 -11.63 -19.29 -19.92
C VAL A 11 -10.73 -20.31 -19.23
N ILE A 12 -9.51 -20.49 -19.75
CA ILE A 12 -8.51 -21.34 -19.12
C ILE A 12 -8.06 -20.67 -17.80
N LYS A 13 -8.14 -21.42 -16.70
CA LYS A 13 -7.68 -20.97 -15.39
C LYS A 13 -6.18 -21.21 -15.22
N TRP A 14 -5.38 -20.35 -15.84
CA TRP A 14 -3.91 -20.48 -15.84
C TRP A 14 -3.28 -20.53 -14.45
N HIS A 15 -3.80 -19.76 -13.49
CA HIS A 15 -3.32 -19.76 -12.10
C HIS A 15 -3.52 -21.13 -11.42
N GLU A 16 -4.67 -21.75 -11.64
CA GLU A 16 -4.99 -23.08 -11.13
C GLU A 16 -4.08 -24.15 -11.79
N LEU A 17 -3.93 -24.11 -13.11
CA LEU A 17 -3.06 -25.04 -13.85
C LEU A 17 -1.59 -24.96 -13.44
N PHE A 18 -1.07 -23.74 -13.25
CA PHE A 18 0.29 -23.54 -12.74
C PHE A 18 0.44 -24.14 -11.33
N GLY A 19 -0.52 -23.87 -10.45
CA GLY A 19 -0.54 -24.42 -9.10
C GLY A 19 -0.61 -25.94 -9.05
N LEU A 20 -1.36 -26.57 -9.96
CA LEU A 20 -1.39 -28.03 -10.13
C LEU A 20 -0.05 -28.59 -10.59
N ASN A 21 0.60 -27.95 -11.58
CA ASN A 21 1.93 -28.35 -12.02
C ASN A 21 2.96 -28.34 -10.88
N LEU A 22 2.89 -27.32 -10.02
CA LEU A 22 3.74 -27.26 -8.83
C LEU A 22 3.40 -28.36 -7.83
N LYS A 23 2.12 -28.66 -7.59
CA LYS A 23 1.71 -29.77 -6.71
C LYS A 23 2.28 -31.11 -7.19
N ASP A 24 2.24 -31.36 -8.49
CA ASP A 24 2.79 -32.58 -9.08
C ASP A 24 4.31 -32.61 -8.97
N PHE A 25 5.00 -31.49 -9.26
CA PHE A 25 6.46 -31.40 -9.15
C PHE A 25 6.96 -31.62 -7.71
N PHE A 26 6.25 -31.07 -6.71
CA PHE A 26 6.60 -31.19 -5.29
C PHE A 26 6.00 -32.43 -4.62
N PHE A 27 5.38 -33.34 -5.38
CA PHE A 27 4.79 -34.57 -4.82
C PHE A 27 5.85 -35.38 -4.07
N GLN A 28 5.55 -35.75 -2.82
CA GLN A 28 6.45 -36.46 -1.89
C GLN A 28 7.75 -35.73 -1.52
N SER A 29 7.86 -34.44 -1.82
CA SER A 29 8.95 -33.60 -1.30
C SER A 29 8.69 -33.15 0.14
N ASN A 30 9.64 -32.41 0.72
CA ASN A 30 9.50 -31.74 2.02
C ASN A 30 8.79 -30.37 1.94
N PHE A 31 8.07 -30.09 0.84
CA PHE A 31 7.32 -28.84 0.64
C PHE A 31 5.83 -29.10 0.40
N GLU A 32 4.96 -28.27 0.99
CA GLU A 32 3.51 -28.29 0.77
C GLU A 32 3.11 -27.16 -0.19
N VAL A 33 2.43 -27.50 -1.29
CA VAL A 33 1.94 -26.52 -2.26
C VAL A 33 0.46 -26.24 -2.04
N LYS A 34 0.14 -25.04 -1.54
CA LYS A 34 -1.22 -24.51 -1.42
C LYS A 34 -1.47 -23.44 -2.49
N THR A 35 -2.57 -23.57 -3.21
CA THR A 35 -2.94 -22.66 -4.32
C THR A 35 -4.04 -21.71 -3.88
N GLU A 36 -4.03 -20.47 -4.40
CA GLU A 36 -5.12 -19.48 -4.24
C GLU A 36 -5.55 -19.24 -2.77
N GLN A 37 -4.56 -19.13 -1.87
CA GLN A 37 -4.84 -18.92 -0.45
C GLN A 37 -5.34 -17.50 -0.18
N ASN A 38 -6.40 -17.40 0.63
CA ASN A 38 -6.87 -16.13 1.13
C ASN A 38 -5.96 -15.67 2.29
N MET A 39 -5.22 -14.59 2.07
CA MET A 39 -4.30 -14.01 3.06
C MET A 39 -4.97 -13.03 4.02
N SER A 40 -6.28 -12.78 3.91
CA SER A 40 -7.05 -11.87 4.77
C SER A 40 -7.41 -12.47 6.13
N PHE A 41 -6.50 -13.26 6.73
CA PHE A 41 -6.70 -13.97 8.01
C PHE A 41 -7.23 -13.07 9.14
N GLN A 42 -6.95 -11.77 9.07
CA GLN A 42 -7.55 -10.74 9.91
C GLN A 42 -7.92 -9.51 9.06
N ALA A 43 -8.91 -8.75 9.53
CA ALA A 43 -9.26 -7.46 8.95
C ALA A 43 -8.04 -6.53 9.06
N GLN A 44 -7.59 -6.03 7.90
CA GLN A 44 -6.47 -5.09 7.83
C GLN A 44 -6.99 -3.67 7.94
N TYR A 45 -6.74 -3.04 9.08
CA TYR A 45 -7.09 -1.65 9.32
C TYR A 45 -5.89 -0.74 9.09
N VAL A 46 -6.15 0.43 8.53
CA VAL A 46 -5.21 1.55 8.53
C VAL A 46 -5.51 2.44 9.73
N ASP A 47 -4.48 3.09 10.28
CA ASP A 47 -4.67 3.95 11.46
C ASP A 47 -5.53 5.15 11.11
N VAL A 48 -5.23 5.84 10.00
CA VAL A 48 -6.05 6.94 9.49
C VAL A 48 -6.10 6.92 7.96
N LEU A 49 -7.28 7.21 7.42
CA LEU A 49 -7.51 7.45 5.99
C LEU A 49 -8.15 8.83 5.80
N ILE A 50 -7.48 9.71 5.07
CA ILE A 50 -8.00 11.05 4.72
C ILE A 50 -8.34 11.08 3.24
N ILE A 51 -9.60 11.38 2.92
CA ILE A 51 -10.11 11.42 1.53
C ILE A 51 -10.56 12.85 1.22
N SER A 52 -10.09 13.40 0.10
CA SER A 52 -10.57 14.69 -0.39
C SER A 52 -12.05 14.60 -0.76
N LYS A 53 -12.83 15.60 -0.36
CA LYS A 53 -14.26 15.72 -0.71
C LYS A 53 -14.44 16.87 -1.71
N SER A 54 -15.44 16.74 -2.58
CA SER A 54 -15.84 17.80 -3.52
C SER A 54 -16.47 19.00 -2.82
N GLU A 55 -17.04 18.78 -1.62
CA GLU A 55 -17.72 19.79 -0.83
C GLU A 55 -17.06 19.95 0.54
N GLY A 56 -17.01 21.18 1.03
CA GLY A 56 -16.43 21.53 2.32
C GLY A 56 -15.65 22.84 2.29
N LYS A 57 -15.36 23.38 3.48
CA LYS A 57 -14.49 24.54 3.61
C LYS A 57 -13.02 24.12 3.40
N PRO A 58 -12.23 24.87 2.62
CA PRO A 58 -10.80 24.59 2.50
C PRO A 58 -10.11 24.77 3.85
N LEU A 59 -9.07 23.97 4.09
CA LEU A 59 -8.19 24.17 5.25
C LEU A 59 -7.41 25.48 5.05
N THR A 60 -7.57 26.43 5.96
CA THR A 60 -6.83 27.70 5.92
C THR A 60 -5.37 27.54 6.34
N GLN A 61 -5.09 26.54 7.18
CA GLN A 61 -3.75 26.13 7.60
C GLN A 61 -3.72 24.61 7.74
N VAL A 62 -2.58 24.00 7.45
CA VAL A 62 -2.35 22.56 7.61
C VAL A 62 -1.16 22.32 8.53
N PRO A 63 -1.15 21.21 9.30
CA PRO A 63 0.04 20.81 10.05
C PRO A 63 1.24 20.54 9.15
N ASP A 64 2.43 20.61 9.72
CA ASP A 64 3.67 20.31 9.03
C ASP A 64 3.64 18.90 8.39
N GLY A 65 4.06 18.82 7.13
CA GLY A 65 4.04 17.61 6.33
C GLY A 65 2.72 17.40 5.57
N PHE A 66 1.60 17.96 6.04
CA PHE A 66 0.30 17.78 5.40
C PHE A 66 0.11 18.70 4.18
N GLU A 67 1.10 19.51 3.82
CA GLU A 67 1.14 20.23 2.54
C GLU A 67 1.22 19.26 1.34
N PHE A 68 1.59 18.01 1.58
CA PHE A 68 1.68 16.96 0.55
C PHE A 68 0.38 16.15 0.36
N LEU A 69 -0.73 16.52 1.01
CA LEU A 69 -2.02 15.83 0.87
C LEU A 69 -2.43 15.68 -0.61
N LYS A 70 -3.06 14.55 -0.90
CA LYS A 70 -3.63 14.15 -2.19
C LYS A 70 -5.10 13.76 -2.02
N GLU A 71 -5.71 13.20 -3.06
CA GLU A 71 -7.10 12.76 -3.02
C GLU A 71 -7.34 11.64 -2.00
N HIS A 72 -6.38 10.74 -1.84
CA HIS A 72 -6.42 9.67 -0.86
C HIS A 72 -5.12 9.60 -0.07
N ASN A 73 -5.19 9.64 1.25
CA ASN A 73 -4.03 9.73 2.11
C ASN A 73 -4.08 8.63 3.17
N ILE A 74 -3.14 7.71 3.11
CA ILE A 74 -3.06 6.55 3.99
C ILE A 74 -2.00 6.83 5.03
N LEU A 75 -2.35 6.70 6.30
CA LEU A 75 -1.50 7.11 7.40
C LEU A 75 -1.33 5.96 8.39
N THR A 76 -0.09 5.77 8.84
CA THR A 76 0.20 5.00 10.05
C THR A 76 0.73 5.91 11.14
N TYR A 77 0.34 5.63 12.38
CA TYR A 77 0.80 6.34 13.57
C TYR A 77 1.52 5.39 14.51
N LYS A 78 2.71 5.80 14.98
CA LYS A 78 3.46 5.10 16.02
C LYS A 78 3.61 5.99 17.24
N SER A 79 3.05 5.52 18.36
CA SER A 79 3.21 6.17 19.67
C SER A 79 4.64 6.06 20.19
N ILE A 80 4.95 6.71 21.33
CA ILE A 80 6.27 6.64 21.99
C ILE A 80 6.76 5.22 22.29
N ASN A 81 5.83 4.28 22.51
CA ASN A 81 6.14 2.88 22.81
C ASN A 81 6.27 2.00 21.57
N GLN A 82 6.08 2.57 20.38
CA GLN A 82 6.15 1.85 19.11
C GLN A 82 7.24 2.47 18.24
N SER A 83 8.02 1.63 17.59
CA SER A 83 9.07 2.11 16.70
C SER A 83 8.51 2.26 15.29
N LEU A 84 8.72 3.43 14.69
CA LEU A 84 8.60 3.58 13.24
C LEU A 84 9.93 3.11 12.61
N ASP A 85 9.88 1.96 11.95
CA ASP A 85 11.02 1.29 11.34
C ASP A 85 10.77 0.93 9.87
N GLN A 86 11.74 0.27 9.22
CA GLN A 86 11.60 -0.16 7.83
C GLN A 86 10.41 -1.11 7.62
N TRP A 87 10.14 -1.99 8.59
CA TRP A 87 9.03 -2.94 8.49
C TRP A 87 7.69 -2.22 8.52
N THR A 88 7.53 -1.23 9.39
CA THR A 88 6.35 -0.35 9.43
C THR A 88 6.09 0.30 8.07
N ILE A 89 7.16 0.73 7.37
CA ILE A 89 7.04 1.27 6.02
C ILE A 89 6.52 0.21 5.04
N VAL A 90 7.04 -1.02 5.10
CA VAL A 90 6.55 -2.11 4.25
C VAL A 90 5.08 -2.43 4.53
N GLU A 91 4.66 -2.44 5.79
CA GLU A 91 3.27 -2.68 6.20
C GLU A 91 2.32 -1.63 5.62
N ILE A 92 2.63 -0.33 5.80
CA ILE A 92 1.76 0.75 5.30
C ILE A 92 1.72 0.80 3.77
N LEU A 93 2.79 0.36 3.09
CA LEU A 93 2.77 0.18 1.64
C LEU A 93 1.86 -0.97 1.21
N GLY A 94 1.83 -2.07 1.97
CA GLY A 94 0.84 -3.14 1.79
C GLY A 94 -0.59 -2.61 1.92
N HIS A 95 -0.85 -1.80 2.94
CA HIS A 95 -2.14 -1.15 3.12
C HIS A 95 -2.51 -0.21 1.97
N TYR A 96 -1.56 0.63 1.51
CA TYR A 96 -1.77 1.48 0.34
C TYR A 96 -2.16 0.67 -0.90
N VAL A 97 -1.42 -0.41 -1.21
CA VAL A 97 -1.70 -1.26 -2.37
C VAL A 97 -3.08 -1.89 -2.25
N ASN A 98 -3.44 -2.40 -1.08
CA ASN A 98 -4.75 -3.02 -0.84
C ASN A 98 -5.88 -2.00 -0.95
N TYR A 99 -5.75 -0.85 -0.28
CA TYR A 99 -6.73 0.22 -0.35
C TYR A 99 -6.94 0.73 -1.79
N ARG A 100 -5.85 0.96 -2.54
CA ARG A 100 -5.91 1.39 -3.94
C ARG A 100 -6.67 0.40 -4.82
N LYS A 101 -6.53 -0.91 -4.59
CA LYS A 101 -7.32 -1.94 -5.27
C LYS A 101 -8.80 -1.86 -4.89
N THR A 102 -9.10 -1.66 -3.60
CA THR A 102 -10.48 -1.58 -3.09
C THR A 102 -11.25 -0.37 -3.62
N VAL A 103 -10.62 0.81 -3.74
CA VAL A 103 -11.30 2.01 -4.24
C VAL A 103 -11.35 2.12 -5.76
N THR A 104 -10.74 1.17 -6.46
CA THR A 104 -10.75 1.13 -7.91
C THR A 104 -12.04 0.50 -8.42
N THR A 105 -12.77 1.23 -9.26
CA THR A 105 -13.95 0.72 -9.97
C THR A 105 -13.57 0.10 -11.32
N ASN A 106 -14.30 -0.92 -11.77
CA ASN A 106 -14.17 -1.51 -13.11
C ASN A 106 -12.75 -1.99 -13.48
N ASN A 107 -11.99 -2.52 -12.51
CA ASN A 107 -10.63 -3.04 -12.70
C ASN A 107 -9.59 -2.04 -13.26
N LYS A 108 -9.88 -0.73 -13.28
CA LYS A 108 -8.94 0.29 -13.76
C LYS A 108 -8.31 1.03 -12.58
N LEU A 109 -7.13 0.60 -12.16
CA LEU A 109 -6.44 1.18 -11.00
C LEU A 109 -6.32 2.71 -11.11
N LEU A 110 -6.77 3.42 -10.09
CA LEU A 110 -6.54 4.86 -9.97
C LEU A 110 -5.03 5.17 -10.07
N PRO A 111 -4.62 6.28 -10.69
CA PRO A 111 -3.20 6.62 -10.81
C PRO A 111 -2.57 6.86 -9.43
N GLN A 112 -1.31 6.45 -9.28
CA GLN A 112 -0.53 6.60 -8.04
C GLN A 112 -0.45 8.07 -7.58
N SER A 113 -0.46 9.03 -8.51
CA SER A 113 -0.40 10.47 -8.21
C SER A 113 -1.57 10.99 -7.37
N LYS A 114 -2.67 10.23 -7.27
CA LYS A 114 -3.83 10.55 -6.42
C LYS A 114 -3.65 10.12 -4.96
N PHE A 115 -2.57 9.40 -4.65
CA PHE A 115 -2.35 8.82 -3.33
C PHE A 115 -1.12 9.45 -2.65
N GLN A 116 -1.18 9.58 -1.33
CA GLN A 116 -0.04 9.92 -0.49
C GLN A 116 0.01 8.99 0.72
N VAL A 117 1.19 8.48 1.04
CA VAL A 117 1.42 7.69 2.25
C VAL A 117 2.13 8.55 3.30
N PHE A 118 1.62 8.50 4.52
CA PHE A 118 2.16 9.20 5.68
C PHE A 118 2.55 8.20 6.76
N ALA A 119 3.71 8.42 7.37
CA ALA A 119 4.14 7.73 8.57
C ALA A 119 4.40 8.78 9.64
N VAL A 120 3.55 8.80 10.66
CA VAL A 120 3.61 9.78 11.75
C VAL A 120 4.08 9.09 13.01
N CYS A 121 5.00 9.69 13.74
CA CYS A 121 5.46 9.15 15.01
C CYS A 121 5.67 10.25 16.05
N THR A 122 5.38 9.95 17.31
CA THR A 122 5.56 10.90 18.43
C THR A 122 7.02 11.15 18.78
N SER A 123 7.91 10.23 18.42
CA SER A 123 9.32 10.26 18.79
C SER A 123 10.20 10.12 17.56
N TYR A 124 11.35 10.78 17.59
CA TYR A 124 12.29 10.73 16.47
C TYR A 124 12.64 9.28 16.12
N PRO A 125 12.32 8.81 14.90
CA PRO A 125 12.38 7.40 14.55
C PRO A 125 13.81 7.00 14.17
N GLN A 126 14.70 6.89 15.16
CA GLN A 126 16.12 6.60 14.96
C GLN A 126 16.37 5.35 14.11
N LYS A 127 15.53 4.31 14.22
CA LYS A 127 15.67 3.09 13.42
C LYS A 127 15.37 3.28 11.93
N LEU A 128 14.58 4.30 11.58
CA LEU A 128 14.20 4.61 10.20
C LEU A 128 14.95 5.82 9.63
N LEU A 129 15.35 6.80 10.44
CA LEU A 129 16.04 8.01 9.98
C LEU A 129 17.51 8.06 10.39
N GLY A 130 17.99 7.09 11.18
CA GLY A 130 19.39 6.97 11.57
C GLY A 130 20.33 6.55 10.42
N PHE A 131 19.78 6.17 9.27
CA PHE A 131 20.55 5.93 8.05
C PHE A 131 20.11 6.89 6.94
N GLU A 132 21.06 7.38 6.16
CA GLU A 132 20.81 8.34 5.08
C GLU A 132 20.05 7.73 3.89
N LYS A 133 20.02 6.39 3.79
CA LYS A 133 19.42 5.64 2.70
C LYS A 133 18.52 4.52 3.21
N HIS A 134 17.28 4.50 2.72
CA HIS A 134 16.32 3.43 2.97
C HIS A 134 15.69 2.97 1.66
N PHE A 135 15.56 1.66 1.44
CA PHE A 135 15.10 1.09 0.17
C PHE A 135 15.94 1.51 -1.05
N GLY A 136 17.24 1.76 -0.86
CA GLY A 136 18.14 2.27 -1.91
C GLY A 136 17.84 3.71 -2.34
N LYS A 137 17.05 4.45 -1.56
CA LYS A 137 16.65 5.83 -1.82
C LYS A 137 17.10 6.73 -0.68
N GLU A 138 17.55 7.93 -1.04
CA GLU A 138 17.95 8.95 -0.06
C GLU A 138 16.72 9.47 0.68
N ILE A 139 16.90 9.64 1.98
CA ILE A 139 15.93 10.32 2.83
C ILE A 139 16.18 11.82 2.72
N GLN A 140 15.21 12.54 2.19
CA GLN A 140 15.30 14.00 2.05
C GLN A 140 14.62 14.66 3.26
N LYS A 141 15.38 15.40 4.05
CA LYS A 141 14.81 16.28 5.08
C LYS A 141 14.22 17.51 4.39
N ILE A 142 12.90 17.68 4.46
CA ILE A 142 12.18 18.81 3.84
C ILE A 142 12.21 20.02 4.76
N LYS A 143 11.91 19.80 6.04
CA LYS A 143 12.01 20.78 7.12
C LYS A 143 12.19 20.07 8.46
N GLN A 144 12.28 20.81 9.55
CA GLN A 144 12.32 20.21 10.88
C GLN A 144 11.09 19.32 11.09
N GLY A 145 11.31 18.09 11.56
CA GLY A 145 10.25 17.11 11.79
C GLY A 145 9.61 16.50 10.54
N VAL A 146 9.98 16.93 9.32
CA VAL A 146 9.36 16.44 8.07
C VAL A 146 10.41 15.90 7.10
N TYR A 147 10.26 14.62 6.77
CA TYR A 147 11.17 13.89 5.88
C TYR A 147 10.38 13.26 4.73
N LYS A 148 11.06 13.04 3.62
CA LYS A 148 10.48 12.46 2.40
C LYS A 148 11.36 11.35 1.88
N ILE A 149 10.74 10.19 1.65
CA ILE A 149 11.32 9.08 0.90
C ILE A 149 10.64 9.06 -0.46
N THR A 150 11.41 9.09 -1.55
CA THR A 150 10.86 9.05 -2.92
C THR A 150 11.11 7.69 -3.56
N SER A 151 10.06 7.06 -4.08
CA SER A 151 10.13 5.78 -4.78
C SER A 151 9.35 5.82 -6.10
N PRO A 152 9.90 5.27 -7.19
CA PRO A 152 9.25 5.28 -8.49
C PRO A 152 7.94 4.47 -8.52
N PHE A 153 7.78 3.48 -7.63
CA PHE A 153 6.66 2.53 -7.66
C PHE A 153 5.44 2.91 -6.81
N ILE A 154 5.62 3.84 -5.87
CA ILE A 154 4.62 4.20 -4.86
C ILE A 154 4.47 5.71 -4.67
N GLY A 155 5.44 6.50 -5.15
CA GLY A 155 5.44 7.95 -5.05
C GLY A 155 6.32 8.37 -3.89
N SER A 156 5.88 9.36 -3.13
CA SER A 156 6.54 9.73 -1.88
C SER A 156 5.92 9.06 -0.68
N ILE A 157 6.73 8.83 0.34
CA ILE A 157 6.28 8.61 1.72
C ILE A 157 6.72 9.84 2.51
N ILE A 158 5.78 10.48 3.20
CA ILE A 158 6.07 11.61 4.08
C ILE A 158 6.14 11.09 5.51
N ILE A 159 7.27 11.34 6.17
CA ILE A 159 7.49 11.01 7.56
C ILE A 159 7.37 12.30 8.37
N VAL A 160 6.54 12.27 9.40
CA VAL A 160 6.31 13.40 10.31
C VAL A 160 6.66 12.96 11.74
N THR A 161 7.51 13.72 12.42
CA THR A 161 8.10 13.40 13.72
C THR A 161 7.98 14.56 14.69
#